data_AF-A0AAW7XIM1-F1
#
_entry.id   AF-A0AAW7XIM1-F1
#
_cell.length_a   1.000
_cell.length_b   1.000
_cell.length_c   1.000
_cell.angle_alpha   90.00
_cell.angle_beta   90.00
_cell.angle_gamma   90.00
#
_symmetry.space_group_name_H-M   'P 1'
#
loop_
_entity.id
_entity.type
_entity.pdbx_description
1 polymer ?
#
loop_
_entity_poly.entity_id
_entity_poly.type
_entity_poly.pdbx_seq_one_letter_code
_entity_poly.pdbx_strand_id
1 'polypeptide(L)'
;MKTKKIISALVLASACVAGTSTAFAADTKAPGTGPNPFTDCGIGAALFKDTHWAAVSSNIIWDLGTTAVTSATLSPETCSAQNVQAAQFILESYKNLAEDTAKGQGESLAAMMDIYGCQQEQAVSVISAVRADMAEQVGSANYTNQTTVEKASAYYNAVTSAAKVCAA
;
A
#
# COMPACT_ATOMS: atom_id res chain seq x y z
N MET A 1 5.20 -72.69 18.96
CA MET A 1 3.81 -72.64 19.48
C MET A 1 3.38 -71.17 19.45
N LYS A 2 2.42 -70.77 18.59
CA LYS A 2 0.99 -70.54 18.91
C LYS A 2 0.84 -69.58 20.12
N THR A 3 0.15 -68.44 20.09
CA THR A 3 -0.71 -67.78 19.10
C THR A 3 -0.99 -66.34 19.59
N LYS A 4 -1.25 -65.44 18.64
CA LYS A 4 -1.85 -64.11 18.80
C LYS A 4 -3.06 -64.05 19.75
N LYS A 5 -3.17 -62.91 20.45
CA LYS A 5 -4.38 -62.21 20.96
C LYS A 5 -3.83 -61.07 21.86
N ILE A 6 -4.16 -59.78 21.77
CA ILE A 6 -5.47 -59.14 21.74
C ILE A 6 -5.29 -57.61 21.59
N ILE A 7 -6.06 -57.01 20.68
CA ILE A 7 -6.87 -55.76 20.78
C ILE A 7 -6.17 -54.38 20.96
N SER A 8 -6.38 -53.59 19.91
CA SER A 8 -6.50 -52.14 19.76
C SER A 8 -6.68 -51.25 21.00
N ALA A 9 -5.92 -50.14 21.05
CA ALA A 9 -6.41 -48.75 21.12
C ALA A 9 -5.29 -47.78 21.55
N LEU A 10 -5.38 -46.52 21.09
CA LEU A 10 -4.61 -45.32 21.48
C LEU A 10 -3.13 -45.30 21.00
N VAL A 11 -2.58 -44.26 20.39
CA VAL A 11 -2.76 -42.80 20.60
C VAL A 11 -2.51 -42.08 19.26
N LEU A 12 -3.38 -41.12 18.94
CA LEU A 12 -3.13 -40.09 17.92
C LEU A 12 -1.86 -39.32 18.30
N ALA A 13 -0.79 -39.48 17.53
CA ALA A 13 0.32 -38.55 17.52
C ALA A 13 -0.03 -37.31 16.67
N SER A 14 -0.99 -36.49 17.12
CA SER A 14 -1.06 -35.10 16.70
C SER A 14 -0.14 -34.30 17.60
N ALA A 15 1.13 -34.25 17.21
CA ALA A 15 2.10 -33.36 17.81
C ALA A 15 1.58 -31.92 17.72
N CYS A 16 1.47 -31.31 18.88
CA CYS A 16 1.18 -29.90 19.05
C CYS A 16 2.29 -29.09 18.38
N VAL A 17 2.06 -28.57 17.17
CA VAL A 17 2.84 -27.45 16.65
C VAL A 17 2.26 -26.19 17.27
N ALA A 18 2.61 -25.97 18.53
CA ALA A 18 2.53 -24.67 19.14
C ALA A 18 3.65 -23.81 18.54
N GLY A 19 3.26 -22.71 17.88
CA GLY A 19 4.09 -21.53 17.73
C GLY A 19 5.18 -21.57 16.66
N THR A 20 4.85 -21.04 15.49
CA THR A 20 5.63 -19.90 14.96
C THR A 20 4.63 -18.89 14.43
N SER A 21 4.14 -18.02 15.31
CA SER A 21 3.69 -16.70 14.89
C SER A 21 4.92 -16.06 14.23
N THR A 22 5.00 -16.09 12.90
CA THR A 22 5.93 -15.22 12.19
C THR A 22 5.46 -13.80 12.47
N ALA A 23 6.01 -13.22 13.53
CA ALA A 23 6.00 -11.78 13.71
C ALA A 23 6.69 -11.23 12.48
N PHE A 24 5.88 -10.77 11.52
CA PHE A 24 6.35 -9.95 10.42
C PHE A 24 7.12 -8.81 11.05
N ALA A 25 8.41 -8.67 10.71
CA ALA A 25 9.15 -7.48 11.05
C ALA A 25 8.41 -6.33 10.36
N ALA A 26 7.60 -5.60 11.14
CA ALA A 26 7.04 -4.34 10.69
C ALA A 26 8.24 -3.43 10.46
N ASP A 27 8.62 -3.26 9.20
CA ASP A 27 9.62 -2.28 8.80
C ASP A 27 9.16 -0.94 9.38
N THR A 28 9.92 -0.39 10.34
CA THR A 28 9.54 0.79 11.13
C THR A 28 9.74 2.10 10.36
N LYS A 29 9.94 2.00 9.04
CA LYS A 29 10.19 3.12 8.16
C LYS A 29 8.87 3.79 7.78
N ALA A 30 8.83 5.11 7.96
CA ALA A 30 7.65 5.94 7.65
C ALA A 30 7.14 5.68 6.22
N PRO A 31 5.82 5.73 5.98
CA PRO A 31 5.28 5.59 4.64
C PRO A 31 5.88 6.63 3.68
N GLY A 32 6.11 6.22 2.43
CA GLY A 32 6.78 7.02 1.41
C GLY A 32 8.31 6.89 1.40
N THR A 33 8.90 6.11 2.32
CA THR A 33 10.31 5.75 2.29
C THR A 33 10.46 4.33 1.72
N GLY A 34 10.75 4.24 0.42
CA GLY A 34 10.89 2.96 -0.30
C GLY A 34 10.22 2.96 -1.68
N PRO A 35 10.23 1.82 -2.39
CA PRO A 35 9.63 1.70 -3.72
C PRO A 35 8.12 1.97 -3.73
N ASN A 36 7.61 2.57 -4.80
CA ASN A 36 6.19 2.90 -4.93
C ASN A 36 5.35 1.62 -5.17
N PRO A 37 4.35 1.32 -4.34
CA PRO A 37 3.56 0.09 -4.47
C PRO A 37 2.77 -0.05 -5.79
N PHE A 38 2.46 1.05 -6.48
CA PHE A 38 1.70 1.04 -7.73
C PHE A 38 2.57 0.77 -8.96
N THR A 39 3.81 1.26 -8.98
CA THR A 39 4.72 1.20 -10.14
C THR A 39 5.85 0.20 -9.97
N ASP A 40 6.36 0.04 -8.74
CA ASP A 40 7.64 -0.61 -8.46
C ASP A 40 7.46 -1.95 -7.74
N CYS A 41 6.23 -2.26 -7.32
CA CYS A 41 5.89 -3.50 -6.63
C CYS A 41 4.76 -4.27 -7.33
N GLY A 42 4.67 -5.56 -7.03
CA GLY A 42 3.66 -6.46 -7.58
C GLY A 42 4.05 -7.13 -8.92
N ILE A 43 3.16 -7.99 -9.40
CA ILE A 43 3.36 -8.78 -10.63
C ILE A 43 3.53 -7.85 -11.85
N GLY A 44 2.84 -6.72 -11.88
CA GLY A 44 2.96 -5.74 -12.96
C GLY A 44 4.35 -5.13 -13.07
N ALA A 45 4.97 -4.76 -11.94
CA ALA A 45 6.35 -4.28 -11.92
C ALA A 45 7.35 -5.40 -12.33
N ALA A 46 7.08 -6.65 -11.95
CA ALA A 46 7.91 -7.79 -12.35
C ALA A 46 7.85 -8.09 -13.86
N LEU A 47 6.68 -7.90 -14.48
CA LEU A 47 6.44 -8.14 -15.91
C LEU A 47 6.81 -6.95 -16.80
N PHE A 48 6.68 -5.71 -16.29
CA PHE A 48 6.86 -4.48 -17.06
C PHE A 48 7.89 -3.54 -16.40
N LYS A 49 9.10 -4.05 -16.21
CA LYS A 49 10.21 -3.37 -15.51
C LYS A 49 10.55 -1.98 -16.05
N ASP A 50 10.48 -1.80 -17.37
CA ASP A 50 10.89 -0.55 -18.04
C ASP A 50 9.68 0.29 -18.52
N THR A 51 8.44 -0.19 -18.29
CA THR A 51 7.23 0.41 -18.86
C THR A 51 6.23 0.70 -17.75
N HIS A 52 6.46 1.79 -17.02
CA HIS A 52 5.68 2.11 -15.80
C HIS A 52 4.17 2.19 -16.03
N TRP A 53 3.70 2.71 -17.17
CA TRP A 53 2.26 2.74 -17.47
C TRP A 53 1.67 1.34 -17.68
N ALA A 54 2.46 0.39 -18.20
CA ALA A 54 2.06 -1.00 -18.38
C ALA A 54 2.19 -1.81 -17.07
N ALA A 55 3.17 -1.48 -16.22
CA ALA A 55 3.26 -2.01 -14.85
C ALA A 55 2.01 -1.61 -14.05
N VAL A 56 1.61 -0.34 -14.12
CA VAL A 56 0.37 0.17 -13.53
C VAL A 56 -0.85 -0.53 -14.13
N SER A 57 -0.97 -0.57 -15.47
CA SER A 57 -2.11 -1.22 -16.15
C SER A 57 -2.24 -2.71 -15.85
N SER A 58 -1.14 -3.44 -15.70
CA SER A 58 -1.17 -4.87 -15.34
C SER A 58 -1.43 -5.11 -13.86
N ASN A 59 -0.92 -4.25 -12.97
CA ASN A 59 -1.33 -4.19 -11.57
C ASN A 59 -2.84 -3.87 -11.42
N ILE A 60 -3.42 -3.13 -12.37
CA ILE A 60 -4.86 -2.82 -12.47
C ILE A 60 -5.69 -4.03 -12.95
N ILE A 61 -5.26 -4.73 -14.00
CA ILE A 61 -6.05 -5.78 -14.68
C ILE A 61 -6.23 -7.04 -13.82
N TRP A 62 -5.24 -7.40 -13.01
CA TRP A 62 -5.29 -8.69 -12.31
C TRP A 62 -6.18 -8.69 -11.06
N ASP A 63 -6.49 -7.52 -10.47
CA ASP A 63 -7.34 -7.44 -9.27
C ASP A 63 -7.61 -6.00 -8.78
N LEU A 64 -7.92 -5.02 -9.65
CA LEU A 64 -8.19 -3.63 -9.21
C LEU A 64 -7.07 -2.97 -8.36
N GLY A 65 -5.85 -3.51 -8.39
CA GLY A 65 -4.72 -3.07 -7.54
C GLY A 65 -4.53 -3.83 -6.22
N THR A 66 -5.50 -4.64 -5.73
CA THR A 66 -5.35 -5.37 -4.45
C THR A 66 -4.33 -6.50 -4.51
N THR A 67 -4.14 -7.13 -5.67
CA THR A 67 -3.06 -8.11 -5.87
C THR A 67 -1.68 -7.45 -5.98
N ALA A 68 -1.57 -6.19 -6.43
CA ALA A 68 -0.29 -5.47 -6.41
C ALA A 68 0.13 -5.16 -4.97
N VAL A 69 -0.82 -4.67 -4.16
CA VAL A 69 -0.69 -4.45 -2.72
C VAL A 69 -0.40 -5.77 -1.97
N THR A 70 -1.15 -6.84 -2.26
CA THR A 70 -0.97 -8.15 -1.62
C THR A 70 0.35 -8.83 -2.04
N SER A 71 0.77 -8.69 -3.30
CA SER A 71 2.05 -9.22 -3.78
C SER A 71 3.24 -8.42 -3.24
N ALA A 72 3.06 -7.10 -3.03
CA ALA A 72 4.02 -6.25 -2.33
C ALA A 72 4.16 -6.67 -0.86
N THR A 73 3.07 -7.05 -0.18
CA THR A 73 3.14 -7.63 1.19
C THR A 73 3.79 -9.01 1.25
N LEU A 74 3.74 -9.79 0.16
CA LEU A 74 4.41 -11.10 0.06
C LEU A 74 5.89 -10.98 -0.36
N SER A 75 6.34 -9.77 -0.70
CA SER A 75 7.74 -9.44 -0.99
C SER A 75 8.25 -8.34 -0.04
N PRO A 76 8.32 -8.62 1.28
CA PRO A 76 8.78 -7.65 2.29
C PRO A 76 10.22 -7.15 2.03
N GLU A 77 10.99 -7.86 1.20
CA GLU A 77 12.30 -7.42 0.71
C GLU A 77 12.24 -6.17 -0.19
N THR A 78 11.08 -5.89 -0.83
CA THR A 78 10.93 -4.90 -1.90
C THR A 78 9.97 -3.76 -1.55
N CYS A 79 8.92 -3.99 -0.77
CA CYS A 79 7.94 -2.96 -0.41
C CYS A 79 7.63 -2.99 1.10
N SER A 80 7.80 -1.87 1.80
CA SER A 80 7.48 -1.79 3.23
C SER A 80 5.96 -1.91 3.46
N ALA A 81 5.56 -2.62 4.51
CA ALA A 81 4.14 -2.81 4.85
C ALA A 81 3.40 -1.48 5.03
N GLN A 82 4.11 -0.45 5.54
CA GLN A 82 3.58 0.89 5.73
C GLN A 82 3.32 1.61 4.39
N ASN A 83 4.20 1.47 3.39
CA ASN A 83 3.98 2.02 2.05
C ASN A 83 2.76 1.39 1.40
N VAL A 84 2.62 0.06 1.53
CA VAL A 84 1.51 -0.70 0.98
C VAL A 84 0.18 -0.28 1.61
N GLN A 85 0.14 -0.12 2.94
CA GLN A 85 -1.05 0.37 3.65
C GLN A 85 -1.45 1.78 3.21
N ALA A 86 -0.48 2.69 3.07
CA ALA A 86 -0.74 4.06 2.61
C ALA A 86 -1.27 4.09 1.17
N ALA A 87 -0.67 3.28 0.27
CA ALA A 87 -1.12 3.15 -1.11
C ALA A 87 -2.55 2.60 -1.19
N GLN A 88 -2.86 1.55 -0.42
CA GLN A 88 -4.20 0.96 -0.39
C GLN A 88 -5.24 1.95 0.13
N PHE A 89 -4.95 2.65 1.22
CA PHE A 89 -5.82 3.70 1.75
C PHE A 89 -6.12 4.78 0.70
N ILE A 90 -5.09 5.27 0.00
CA ILE A 90 -5.25 6.29 -1.05
C ILE A 90 -6.11 5.78 -2.20
N LEU A 91 -5.93 4.53 -2.62
CA LEU A 91 -6.71 3.95 -3.70
C LEU A 91 -8.20 3.84 -3.33
N GLU A 92 -8.49 3.30 -2.15
CA GLU A 92 -9.87 3.08 -1.69
C GLU A 92 -10.61 4.39 -1.39
N SER A 93 -9.90 5.39 -0.86
CA SER A 93 -10.47 6.67 -0.44
C SER A 93 -10.26 7.82 -1.44
N TYR A 94 -9.71 7.55 -2.64
CA TYR A 94 -9.27 8.59 -3.60
C TYR A 94 -10.31 9.70 -3.84
N LYS A 95 -11.58 9.34 -4.00
CA LYS A 95 -12.65 10.34 -4.24
C LYS A 95 -12.79 11.32 -3.07
N ASN A 96 -12.81 10.80 -1.85
CA ASN A 96 -12.91 11.61 -0.63
C ASN A 96 -11.62 12.42 -0.44
N LEU A 97 -10.45 11.82 -0.67
CA LEU A 97 -9.16 12.50 -0.60
C LEU A 97 -9.05 13.67 -1.59
N ALA A 98 -9.51 13.48 -2.83
CA ALA A 98 -9.49 14.55 -3.84
C ALA A 98 -10.39 15.72 -3.41
N GLU A 99 -11.58 15.42 -2.87
CA GLU A 99 -12.50 16.44 -2.35
C GLU A 99 -11.95 17.17 -1.13
N ASP A 100 -11.47 16.42 -0.13
CA ASP A 100 -10.90 16.97 1.11
C ASP A 100 -9.64 17.78 0.82
N THR A 101 -8.81 17.36 -0.13
CA THR A 101 -7.62 18.12 -0.57
C THR A 101 -7.99 19.40 -1.29
N ALA A 102 -9.04 19.38 -2.13
CA ALA A 102 -9.54 20.58 -2.78
C ALA A 102 -10.08 21.60 -1.75
N LYS A 103 -10.71 21.11 -0.68
CA LYS A 103 -11.14 21.91 0.48
C LYS A 103 -9.97 22.34 1.37
N GLY A 104 -8.87 21.58 1.37
CA GLY A 104 -7.73 21.74 2.27
C GLY A 104 -7.94 21.13 3.66
N GLN A 105 -9.06 20.42 3.88
CA GLN A 105 -9.42 19.79 5.15
C GLN A 105 -10.47 18.70 4.92
N GLY A 106 -10.48 17.70 5.81
CA GLY A 106 -11.51 16.65 5.86
C GLY A 106 -11.00 15.40 6.55
N GLU A 107 -11.89 14.44 6.79
CA GLU A 107 -11.61 13.24 7.57
C GLU A 107 -10.63 12.31 6.84
N SER A 108 -10.78 12.13 5.52
CA SER A 108 -9.88 11.24 4.76
C SER A 108 -8.49 11.86 4.65
N LEU A 109 -8.40 13.19 4.52
CA LEU A 109 -7.14 13.90 4.50
C LEU A 109 -6.43 13.88 5.85
N ALA A 110 -7.16 14.01 6.96
CA ALA A 110 -6.61 13.90 8.31
C ALA A 110 -6.08 12.49 8.57
N ALA A 111 -6.87 11.46 8.26
CA ALA A 111 -6.44 10.06 8.38
C ALA A 111 -5.19 9.77 7.53
N MET A 112 -5.06 10.40 6.36
CA MET A 112 -3.84 10.29 5.57
C MET A 112 -2.61 10.91 6.26
N MET A 113 -2.75 12.08 6.88
CA MET A 113 -1.65 12.70 7.63
C MET A 113 -1.24 11.82 8.82
N ASP A 114 -2.21 11.18 9.48
CA ASP A 114 -1.96 10.24 10.57
C ASP A 114 -1.20 8.99 10.07
N ILE A 115 -1.57 8.44 8.91
CA ILE A 115 -0.85 7.31 8.29
C ILE A 115 0.62 7.68 8.06
N TYR A 116 0.88 8.88 7.52
CA TYR A 116 2.25 9.38 7.28
C TYR A 116 2.95 9.90 8.54
N GLY A 117 2.30 9.88 9.71
CA GLY A 117 2.86 10.30 10.99
C GLY A 117 3.17 11.81 11.07
N CYS A 118 2.49 12.64 10.28
CA CYS A 118 2.72 14.08 10.26
C CYS A 118 2.15 14.76 11.51
N GLN A 119 2.96 15.57 12.19
CA GLN A 119 2.47 16.46 13.26
C GLN A 119 1.61 17.59 12.68
N GLN A 120 0.78 18.20 13.52
CA GLN A 120 -0.22 19.17 13.08
C GLN A 120 0.41 20.40 12.41
N GLU A 121 1.58 20.84 12.88
CA GLU A 121 2.33 21.95 12.29
C GLU A 121 2.89 21.60 10.90
N GLN A 122 3.31 20.35 10.70
CA GLN A 122 3.85 19.84 9.43
C GLN A 122 2.72 19.56 8.43
N ALA A 123 1.59 19.04 8.90
CA ALA A 123 0.44 18.66 8.10
C ALA A 123 -0.08 19.82 7.24
N VAL A 124 -0.07 21.06 7.76
CA VAL A 124 -0.49 22.25 6.98
C VAL A 124 0.41 22.45 5.75
N SER A 125 1.73 22.32 5.92
CA SER A 125 2.68 22.46 4.82
C SER A 125 2.55 21.32 3.80
N VAL A 126 2.32 20.09 4.27
CA VAL A 126 2.11 18.91 3.43
C VAL A 126 0.84 19.05 2.61
N ILE A 127 -0.28 19.38 3.25
CA ILE A 127 -1.57 19.58 2.59
C ILE A 127 -1.48 20.68 1.53
N SER A 128 -0.80 21.79 1.83
CA SER A 128 -0.60 22.86 0.85
C SER A 128 0.21 22.41 -0.36
N ALA A 129 1.27 21.62 -0.15
CA ALA A 129 2.10 21.10 -1.24
C ALA A 129 1.33 20.08 -2.10
N VAL A 130 0.62 19.14 -1.47
CA VAL A 130 -0.22 18.14 -2.15
C VAL A 130 -1.31 18.81 -2.97
N ARG A 131 -1.97 19.84 -2.41
CA ARG A 131 -3.01 20.58 -3.13
C ARG A 131 -2.46 21.33 -4.35
N ALA A 132 -1.26 21.90 -4.25
CA ALA A 132 -0.61 22.57 -5.37
C ALA A 132 -0.26 21.59 -6.51
N ASP A 133 0.33 20.44 -6.18
CA ASP A 133 0.64 19.38 -7.15
C ASP A 133 -0.63 18.84 -7.82
N MET A 134 -1.66 18.54 -7.02
CA MET A 134 -2.93 18.04 -7.57
C MET A 134 -3.66 19.08 -8.43
N ALA A 135 -3.51 20.38 -8.17
CA ALA A 135 -4.05 21.41 -9.04
C ALA A 135 -3.38 21.40 -10.43
N GLU A 136 -2.08 21.13 -10.50
CA GLU A 136 -1.36 20.94 -11.76
C GLU A 136 -1.82 19.66 -12.48
N GLN A 137 -1.94 18.54 -11.76
CA GLN A 137 -2.40 17.27 -12.32
C GLN A 137 -3.81 17.37 -12.90
N VAL A 138 -4.75 17.96 -12.16
CA VAL A 138 -6.14 18.17 -12.60
C VAL A 138 -6.22 19.11 -13.80
N GLY A 139 -5.32 20.10 -13.88
CA GLY A 139 -5.21 21.01 -15.01
C GLY A 139 -4.61 20.38 -16.28
N SER A 140 -4.04 19.17 -16.19
CA SER A 140 -3.43 18.51 -17.33
C SER A 140 -4.48 18.00 -18.33
N ALA A 141 -4.15 18.06 -19.62
CA ALA A 141 -5.06 17.67 -20.70
C ALA A 141 -5.48 16.18 -20.66
N ASN A 142 -4.72 15.32 -19.97
CA ASN A 142 -4.96 13.89 -19.91
C ASN A 142 -5.69 13.43 -18.63
N TYR A 143 -5.90 14.31 -17.66
CA TYR A 143 -6.45 13.94 -16.35
C TYR A 143 -7.84 13.27 -16.45
N THR A 144 -8.67 13.72 -17.37
CA THR A 144 -10.01 13.14 -17.60
C THR A 144 -9.97 11.71 -18.12
N ASN A 145 -8.92 11.34 -18.85
CA ASN A 145 -8.75 10.00 -19.42
C ASN A 145 -8.05 9.03 -18.46
N GLN A 146 -7.45 9.53 -17.38
CA GLN A 146 -6.81 8.68 -16.37
C GLN A 146 -7.85 7.89 -15.57
N THR A 147 -7.52 6.62 -15.35
CA THR A 147 -8.20 5.71 -14.44
C THR A 147 -8.03 6.14 -12.97
N THR A 148 -8.87 5.62 -12.09
CA THR A 148 -8.78 5.90 -10.64
C THR A 148 -7.42 5.48 -10.06
N VAL A 149 -6.83 4.40 -10.56
CA VAL A 149 -5.54 3.90 -10.07
C VAL A 149 -4.40 4.80 -10.52
N GLU A 150 -4.39 5.27 -11.77
CA GLU A 150 -3.39 6.24 -12.23
C GLU A 150 -3.46 7.53 -11.41
N LYS A 151 -4.67 8.00 -11.12
CA LYS A 151 -4.91 9.15 -10.25
C LYS A 151 -4.45 8.91 -8.81
N ALA A 152 -4.76 7.76 -8.23
CA ALA A 152 -4.29 7.36 -6.91
C ALA A 152 -2.77 7.23 -6.84
N SER A 153 -2.13 6.73 -7.89
CA SER A 153 -0.67 6.64 -8.00
C SER A 153 -0.03 8.02 -8.06
N ALA A 154 -0.57 8.94 -8.87
CA ALA A 154 -0.09 10.32 -8.93
C ALA A 154 -0.23 11.02 -7.57
N TYR A 155 -1.39 10.83 -6.93
CA TYR A 155 -1.67 11.37 -5.61
C TYR A 155 -0.74 10.79 -4.53
N TYR A 156 -0.46 9.48 -4.55
CA TYR A 156 0.52 8.84 -3.67
C TYR A 156 1.90 9.47 -3.81
N ASN A 157 2.34 9.74 -5.04
CA ASN A 157 3.62 10.41 -5.30
C ASN A 157 3.64 11.83 -4.73
N ALA A 158 2.57 12.60 -4.94
CA ALA A 158 2.44 13.97 -4.40
C ALA A 158 2.56 13.98 -2.87
N VAL A 159 1.81 13.09 -2.19
CA VAL A 159 1.81 12.98 -0.73
C VAL A 159 3.15 12.50 -0.22
N THR A 160 3.72 11.44 -0.80
CA THR A 160 5.04 10.92 -0.42
C THR A 160 6.13 11.98 -0.57
N SER A 161 6.09 12.76 -1.65
CA SER A 161 7.06 13.83 -1.87
C SER A 161 6.93 14.94 -0.82
N ALA A 162 5.70 15.35 -0.51
CA ALA A 162 5.42 16.40 0.48
C ALA A 162 5.69 15.93 1.92
N ALA A 163 5.33 14.70 2.27
CA ALA A 163 5.43 14.14 3.62
C ALA A 163 6.87 13.81 4.06
N LYS A 164 7.89 14.05 3.21
CA LYS A 164 9.31 13.97 3.63
C LYS A 164 9.62 14.86 4.84
N VAL A 165 8.88 15.94 5.02
CA VAL A 165 9.01 16.85 6.18
C VAL A 165 8.45 16.27 7.48
N CYS A 166 7.67 15.19 7.40
CA CYS A 166 7.08 14.50 8.55
C CYS A 166 7.98 13.41 9.13
N ALA A 167 8.90 12.88 8.32
CA ALA A 167 9.87 11.85 8.71
C ALA A 167 11.14 12.43 9.38
N ALA A 168 11.09 13.70 9.81
CA ALA A 168 12.20 14.43 10.45
C ALA A 168 12.10 14.43 11.98
#